data_AF-T0CGN6-F1
#
_entry.id   AF-T0CGN6-F1
#
_cell.length_a   1.000
_cell.length_b   1.000
_cell.length_c   1.000
_cell.angle_alpha   90.00
_cell.angle_beta   90.00
_cell.angle_gamma   90.00
#
_symmetry.space_group_name_H-M   'P 1'
#
loop_
_entity.id
_entity.type
_entity.pdbx_description
1 polymer ?
#
loop_
_entity_poly.entity_id
_entity_poly.type
_entity_poly.pdbx_seq_one_letter_code
_entity_poly.pdbx_strand_id
1 'polypeptide(L)'
;MLQLISDRISADIESPDVGLTWQEQIRQYAENYRKALLSYRDAVQIFTDTMPFTFNRLRQIEGVYRVFVNAGFSYEETTLIGTLFNNYVIGFVKEEVRFKNSTQGQETEEIIAGVRNTFKNLPATEFPTLIQLADYATVVDMDRQFDFGLDILIKGLNTILDSHA
;
A
#
# COMPACT_ATOMS: atom_id res chain seq x y z
N MET A 1 -5.51 3.63 25.30
CA MET A 1 -4.35 2.72 25.05
C MET A 1 -4.07 2.57 23.56
N LEU A 2 -5.04 2.17 22.73
CA LEU A 2 -4.85 2.02 21.27
C LEU A 2 -4.41 3.31 20.55
N GLN A 3 -4.92 4.48 20.95
CA GLN A 3 -4.49 5.77 20.39
C GLN A 3 -2.98 6.02 20.60
N LEU A 4 -2.42 5.70 21.77
CA LEU A 4 -0.98 5.88 22.04
C LEU A 4 -0.13 4.93 21.20
N ILE A 5 -0.61 3.71 20.94
CA ILE A 5 0.06 2.75 20.07
C ILE A 5 0.00 3.22 18.61
N SER A 6 -1.16 3.69 18.15
CA SER A 6 -1.29 4.29 16.81
C SER A 6 -0.36 5.49 16.64
N ASP A 7 -0.25 6.34 17.66
CA ASP A 7 0.65 7.48 17.64
C ASP A 7 2.12 7.05 17.60
N ARG A 8 2.49 6.02 18.37
CA ARG A 8 3.84 5.47 18.37
C ARG A 8 4.22 4.88 17.01
N ILE A 9 3.35 4.06 16.41
CA ILE A 9 3.57 3.53 15.06
C ILE A 9 3.73 4.68 14.06
N SER A 10 2.91 5.74 14.19
CA SER A 10 3.01 6.92 13.31
C SER A 10 4.32 7.68 13.50
N ALA A 11 4.93 7.63 14.68
CA ALA A 11 6.24 8.24 14.95
C ALA A 11 7.39 7.46 14.31
N ASP A 12 7.22 6.16 14.04
CA ASP A 12 8.23 5.33 13.38
C ASP A 12 8.15 5.41 11.85
N ILE A 13 7.16 6.11 11.29
CA ILE A 13 7.11 6.41 9.87
C ILE A 13 8.11 7.53 9.58
N GLU A 14 9.23 7.15 8.97
CA GLU A 14 10.27 8.10 8.56
C GLU A 14 9.75 9.04 7.45
N SER A 15 10.02 10.34 7.60
CA SER A 15 9.74 11.33 6.56
C SER A 15 10.68 11.15 5.36
N PRO A 16 10.24 11.44 4.14
CA PRO A 16 11.06 11.32 2.95
C PRO A 16 12.11 12.43 2.89
N ASP A 17 13.10 12.25 2.02
CA ASP A 17 14.06 13.30 1.67
C ASP A 17 13.35 14.41 0.87
N VAL A 18 13.36 15.62 1.44
CA VAL A 18 12.73 16.81 0.85
C VAL A 18 13.42 17.32 -0.42
N GLY A 19 14.63 16.84 -0.72
CA GLY A 19 15.35 17.15 -1.96
C GLY A 19 14.89 16.36 -3.18
N LEU A 20 14.07 15.33 -3.00
CA LEU A 20 13.57 14.46 -4.05
C LEU A 20 12.39 15.07 -4.81
N THR A 21 12.09 14.54 -5.99
CA THR A 21 10.85 14.86 -6.72
C THR A 21 9.62 14.43 -5.90
N TRP A 22 8.45 15.00 -6.17
CA TRP A 22 7.24 14.63 -5.44
C TRP A 22 6.89 13.15 -5.60
N GLN A 23 7.15 12.56 -6.78
CA GLN A 23 6.95 11.14 -7.06
C GLN A 23 7.82 10.26 -6.16
N GLU A 24 9.10 10.60 -6.06
CA GLU A 24 10.06 9.90 -5.21
C GLU A 24 9.73 10.07 -3.72
N GLN A 25 9.31 11.26 -3.30
CA GLN A 25 8.86 11.51 -1.92
C GLN A 25 7.64 10.66 -1.55
N ILE A 26 6.64 10.57 -2.43
CA ILE A 26 5.46 9.71 -2.21
C ILE A 26 5.85 8.24 -2.20
N ARG A 27 6.79 7.82 -3.04
CA ARG A 27 7.30 6.45 -3.02
C ARG A 27 7.95 6.12 -1.68
N GLN A 28 8.88 6.95 -1.23
CA GLN A 28 9.57 6.76 0.03
C GLN A 28 8.60 6.81 1.23
N TYR A 29 7.59 7.70 1.20
CA TYR A 29 6.52 7.69 2.20
C TYR A 29 5.76 6.36 2.22
N ALA A 30 5.38 5.84 1.05
CA ALA A 30 4.63 4.58 0.95
C ALA A 30 5.43 3.41 1.53
N GLU A 31 6.71 3.32 1.17
CA GLU A 31 7.64 2.30 1.64
C GLU A 31 7.85 2.39 3.16
N ASN A 32 8.15 3.58 3.68
CA ASN A 32 8.32 3.81 5.11
C ASN A 32 7.04 3.50 5.90
N TYR A 33 5.88 3.86 5.35
CA TYR A 33 4.60 3.59 5.98
C TYR A 33 4.29 2.08 5.98
N ARG A 34 4.46 1.39 4.84
CA ARG A 34 4.33 -0.08 4.76
C ARG A 34 5.27 -0.78 5.75
N LYS A 35 6.54 -0.40 5.79
CA LYS A 35 7.55 -0.94 6.72
C LYS A 35 7.15 -0.75 8.19
N ALA A 36 6.71 0.46 8.55
CA ALA A 36 6.25 0.75 9.91
C ALA A 36 5.05 -0.15 10.27
N LEU A 37 4.03 -0.23 9.41
CA LEU A 37 2.86 -1.06 9.67
C LEU A 37 3.20 -2.56 9.80
N LEU A 38 4.09 -3.08 8.95
CA LEU A 38 4.54 -4.47 8.99
C LEU A 38 5.40 -4.80 10.23
N SER A 39 6.01 -3.80 10.87
CA SER A 39 6.82 -3.98 12.08
C SER A 39 5.98 -4.23 13.34
N TYR A 40 4.67 -4.02 13.26
CA TYR A 40 3.75 -4.14 14.39
C TYR A 40 2.61 -5.10 14.03
N ARG A 41 2.48 -6.20 14.78
CA ARG A 41 1.53 -7.29 14.50
C ARG A 41 0.11 -6.83 14.16
N ASP A 42 -0.42 -5.90 14.95
CA ASP A 42 -1.83 -5.47 14.88
C ASP A 42 -1.98 -4.05 14.29
N ALA A 43 -0.95 -3.50 13.63
CA ALA A 43 -0.91 -2.08 13.21
C ALA A 43 -2.09 -1.67 12.35
N VAL A 44 -2.43 -2.47 11.34
CA VAL A 44 -3.52 -2.22 10.40
C VAL A 44 -4.85 -2.14 11.14
N GLN A 45 -5.11 -3.07 12.06
CA GLN A 45 -6.33 -3.08 12.86
C GLN A 45 -6.38 -1.85 13.78
N ILE A 46 -5.28 -1.55 14.48
CA ILE A 46 -5.16 -0.37 15.35
C ILE A 46 -5.45 0.92 14.56
N PHE A 47 -4.93 1.04 13.34
CA PHE A 47 -5.15 2.21 12.49
C PHE A 47 -6.60 2.32 12.00
N THR A 48 -7.26 1.19 11.77
CA THR A 48 -8.67 1.13 11.37
C THR A 48 -9.61 1.45 12.53
N ASP A 49 -9.23 1.04 13.75
CA ASP A 49 -10.04 1.18 14.96
C ASP A 49 -9.83 2.53 15.68
N THR A 50 -8.92 3.38 15.20
CA THR A 50 -8.59 4.66 15.84
C THR A 50 -8.68 5.84 14.88
N MET A 51 -9.29 6.93 15.35
CA MET A 51 -9.30 8.20 14.64
C MET A 51 -7.88 8.80 14.54
N PRO A 52 -7.50 9.40 13.41
CA PRO A 52 -6.14 9.86 13.15
C PRO A 52 -5.81 11.22 13.77
N PHE A 53 -6.23 11.48 15.01
CA PHE A 53 -6.10 12.78 15.68
C PHE A 53 -4.95 12.87 16.67
N THR A 54 -4.09 11.84 16.72
CA THR A 54 -2.91 11.87 17.57
C THR A 54 -1.78 12.66 16.88
N PHE A 55 -0.88 13.26 17.67
CA PHE A 55 0.08 14.25 17.18
C PHE A 55 0.98 13.73 16.05
N ASN A 56 1.57 12.55 16.22
CA ASN A 56 2.45 11.99 15.20
C ASN A 56 1.66 11.56 13.96
N ARG A 57 0.42 11.08 14.13
CA ARG A 57 -0.44 10.71 13.00
C ARG A 57 -0.86 11.93 12.17
N LEU A 58 -1.22 13.03 12.82
CA LEU A 58 -1.47 14.32 12.17
C LEU A 58 -0.21 14.85 11.46
N ARG A 59 0.97 14.69 12.05
CA ARG A 59 2.25 15.07 11.42
C ARG A 59 2.51 14.28 10.13
N GLN A 60 2.21 12.98 10.09
CA GLN A 60 2.35 12.20 8.87
C GLN A 60 1.35 12.63 7.79
N ILE A 61 0.09 12.91 8.18
CA ILE A 61 -0.94 13.42 7.26
C ILE A 61 -0.49 14.77 6.66
N GLU A 62 -0.07 15.71 7.50
CA GLU A 62 0.48 17.00 7.08
C GLU A 62 1.66 16.81 6.11
N GLY A 63 2.58 15.90 6.43
CA GLY A 63 3.73 15.57 5.61
C GLY A 63 3.35 15.12 4.20
N VAL A 64 2.43 14.16 4.08
CA VAL A 64 1.93 13.67 2.79
C VAL A 64 1.19 14.77 2.02
N TYR A 65 0.34 15.55 2.69
CA TYR A 65 -0.43 16.61 2.03
C TYR A 65 0.47 17.71 1.49
N ARG A 66 1.52 18.08 2.25
CA ARG A 66 2.52 19.05 1.77
C ARG A 66 3.23 18.61 0.50
N VAL A 67 3.48 17.30 0.31
CA VAL A 67 4.09 16.81 -0.94
C VAL A 67 3.19 17.12 -2.13
N PHE A 68 1.89 16.81 -2.03
CA PHE A 68 0.94 17.05 -3.13
C PHE A 68 0.67 18.54 -3.35
N VAL A 69 0.49 19.33 -2.29
CA VAL A 69 0.29 20.78 -2.42
C VAL A 69 1.50 21.44 -3.08
N ASN A 70 2.72 21.08 -2.67
CA ASN A 70 3.94 21.64 -3.27
C ASN A 70 4.15 21.19 -4.73
N ALA A 71 3.63 20.01 -5.10
CA ALA A 71 3.66 19.53 -6.47
C ALA A 71 2.71 20.30 -7.40
N GLY A 72 1.72 21.03 -6.85
CA GLY A 72 0.79 21.86 -7.61
C GLY A 72 -0.66 21.38 -7.61
N PHE A 73 -0.97 20.28 -6.91
CA PHE A 73 -2.37 19.82 -6.76
C PHE A 73 -3.19 20.85 -5.96
N SER A 74 -4.46 21.01 -6.33
CA SER A 74 -5.40 21.81 -5.55
C SER A 74 -5.65 21.19 -4.17
N TYR A 75 -6.22 21.96 -3.24
CA TYR A 75 -6.55 21.45 -1.90
C TYR A 75 -7.63 20.36 -1.93
N GLU A 76 -8.58 20.45 -2.87
CA GLU A 76 -9.60 19.43 -3.06
C GLU A 76 -8.96 18.12 -3.55
N GLU A 77 -8.14 18.18 -4.60
CA GLU A 77 -7.40 17.03 -5.11
C GLU A 77 -6.48 16.44 -4.04
N THR A 78 -5.73 17.26 -3.31
CA THR A 78 -4.83 16.81 -2.23
C THR A 78 -5.58 15.96 -1.20
N THR A 79 -6.80 16.34 -0.82
CA THR A 79 -7.60 15.59 0.15
C THR A 79 -8.04 14.23 -0.41
N LEU A 80 -8.46 14.19 -1.67
CA LEU A 80 -8.86 12.97 -2.36
C LEU A 80 -7.67 12.02 -2.57
N ILE A 81 -6.55 12.56 -3.03
CA ILE A 81 -5.30 11.83 -3.29
C ILE A 81 -4.72 11.30 -1.98
N GLY A 82 -4.71 12.09 -0.91
CA GLY A 82 -4.27 11.65 0.41
C GLY A 82 -5.09 10.47 0.96
N THR A 83 -6.41 10.50 0.75
CA THR A 83 -7.30 9.38 1.08
C THR A 83 -6.99 8.14 0.25
N LEU A 84 -6.80 8.31 -1.07
CA LEU A 84 -6.42 7.24 -1.98
C LEU A 84 -5.09 6.58 -1.59
N PHE A 85 -4.08 7.40 -1.31
CA PHE A 85 -2.76 6.97 -0.85
C PHE A 85 -2.85 6.15 0.45
N ASN A 86 -3.55 6.68 1.46
CA ASN A 86 -3.73 5.97 2.72
C ASN A 86 -4.44 4.62 2.52
N ASN A 87 -5.52 4.60 1.73
CA ASN A 87 -6.28 3.39 1.46
C ASN A 87 -5.46 2.35 0.71
N TYR A 88 -4.62 2.79 -0.22
CA TYR A 88 -3.71 1.92 -0.94
C TYR A 88 -2.72 1.23 0.01
N VAL A 89 -1.99 2.01 0.82
CA VAL A 89 -0.97 1.45 1.73
C VAL A 89 -1.62 0.53 2.78
N ILE A 90 -2.67 0.99 3.47
CA ILE A 90 -3.35 0.21 4.50
C ILE A 90 -3.99 -1.05 3.93
N GLY A 91 -4.66 -0.93 2.76
CA GLY A 91 -5.29 -2.06 2.09
C GLY A 91 -4.29 -3.11 1.63
N PHE A 92 -3.15 -2.67 1.10
CA PHE A 92 -2.09 -3.58 0.68
C PHE A 92 -1.47 -4.30 1.88
N VAL A 93 -1.06 -3.58 2.93
CA VAL A 93 -0.46 -4.18 4.12
C VAL A 93 -1.42 -5.16 4.79
N LYS A 94 -2.73 -4.85 4.80
CA LYS A 94 -3.75 -5.77 5.31
C LYS A 94 -3.73 -7.11 4.59
N GLU A 95 -3.68 -7.08 3.26
CA GLU A 95 -3.63 -8.31 2.44
C GLU A 95 -2.30 -9.03 2.60
N GLU A 96 -1.19 -8.30 2.65
CA GLU A 96 0.14 -8.87 2.90
C GLU A 96 0.22 -9.60 4.25
N VAL A 97 -0.30 -9.00 5.32
CA VAL A 97 -0.37 -9.64 6.64
C VAL A 97 -1.29 -10.84 6.62
N ARG A 98 -2.47 -10.75 5.98
CA ARG A 98 -3.39 -11.88 5.82
C ARG A 98 -2.70 -13.03 5.08
N PHE A 99 -2.02 -12.74 3.99
CA PHE A 99 -1.29 -13.71 3.19
C PHE A 99 -0.19 -14.38 4.03
N LYS A 100 0.68 -13.60 4.70
CA LYS A 100 1.75 -14.12 5.58
C LYS A 100 1.20 -15.03 6.68
N ASN A 101 0.07 -14.68 7.29
CA ASN A 101 -0.58 -15.51 8.31
C ASN A 101 -1.17 -16.80 7.72
N SER A 102 -1.80 -16.74 6.55
CA SER A 102 -2.42 -17.92 5.90
C SER A 102 -1.41 -18.93 5.34
N THR A 103 -0.18 -18.48 5.09
CA THR A 103 0.90 -19.25 4.48
C THR A 103 2.02 -19.60 5.46
N GLN A 104 1.81 -19.31 6.74
CA GLN A 104 2.81 -19.52 7.78
C GLN A 104 3.21 -21.01 7.86
N GLY A 105 4.51 -21.27 7.72
CA GLY A 105 5.06 -22.63 7.78
C GLY A 105 5.02 -23.40 6.44
N GLN A 106 4.58 -22.77 5.35
CA GLN A 106 4.66 -23.31 4.00
C GLN A 106 5.84 -22.68 3.24
N GLU A 107 6.48 -23.45 2.36
CA GLU A 107 7.47 -22.89 1.45
C GLU A 107 6.79 -22.10 0.33
N THR A 108 7.42 -21.02 -0.15
CA THR A 108 6.87 -20.18 -1.22
C THR A 108 6.54 -20.99 -2.48
N GLU A 109 7.37 -21.97 -2.81
CA GLU A 109 7.17 -22.87 -3.96
C GLU A 109 5.91 -23.75 -3.80
N GLU A 110 5.62 -24.23 -2.59
CA GLU A 110 4.43 -25.05 -2.31
C GLU A 110 3.14 -24.24 -2.47
N ILE A 111 3.13 -23.00 -1.98
CA ILE A 111 1.98 -22.09 -2.11
C ILE A 111 1.71 -21.81 -3.59
N ILE A 112 2.76 -21.48 -4.33
CA ILE A 112 2.72 -21.24 -5.78
C ILE A 112 2.17 -22.46 -6.52
N ALA A 113 2.70 -23.65 -6.23
CA ALA A 113 2.26 -24.88 -6.85
C ALA A 113 0.79 -25.19 -6.54
N GLY A 114 0.36 -24.97 -5.29
CA GLY A 114 -1.02 -25.14 -4.84
C GLY A 114 -2.00 -24.23 -5.57
N VAL A 115 -1.69 -22.93 -5.68
CA VAL A 115 -2.51 -21.96 -6.42
C VAL A 115 -2.58 -22.31 -7.90
N ARG A 116 -1.42 -22.59 -8.53
CA ARG A 116 -1.36 -22.99 -9.94
C ARG A 116 -2.21 -24.23 -10.22
N ASN A 117 -2.07 -25.27 -9.38
CA ASN A 117 -2.82 -26.51 -9.54
C ASN A 117 -4.32 -26.27 -9.34
N THR A 118 -4.70 -25.43 -8.37
CA THR A 118 -6.10 -25.05 -8.15
C THR A 118 -6.68 -24.40 -9.40
N PHE A 119 -5.99 -23.42 -9.99
CA PHE A 119 -6.49 -22.70 -11.17
C PHE A 119 -6.58 -23.60 -12.39
N LYS A 120 -5.58 -24.46 -12.64
CA LYS A 120 -5.58 -25.39 -13.80
C LYS A 120 -6.69 -26.43 -13.75
N ASN A 121 -7.21 -26.76 -12.56
CA ASN A 121 -8.27 -27.75 -12.39
C ASN A 121 -9.69 -27.15 -12.34
N LEU A 122 -9.85 -25.84 -12.57
CA LEU A 122 -11.17 -25.20 -12.64
C LEU A 122 -11.93 -25.60 -13.93
N PRO A 123 -13.28 -25.56 -13.93
CA PRO A 123 -14.07 -25.75 -15.13
C PRO A 123 -13.75 -24.70 -16.20
N ALA A 124 -13.19 -25.13 -17.34
CA ALA A 124 -12.77 -24.21 -18.41
C ALA A 124 -13.92 -23.45 -19.07
N THR A 125 -15.15 -23.97 -18.98
CA THR A 125 -16.36 -23.29 -19.46
C THR A 125 -16.72 -22.07 -18.61
N GLU A 126 -16.29 -22.02 -17.35
CA GLU A 126 -16.63 -20.95 -16.40
C GLU A 126 -15.43 -20.06 -16.07
N PHE A 127 -14.21 -20.63 -16.01
CA PHE A 127 -13.01 -19.91 -15.59
C PHE A 127 -11.87 -19.94 -16.62
N PRO A 128 -12.13 -19.67 -17.92
CA PRO A 128 -11.11 -19.77 -18.96
C PRO A 128 -9.92 -18.83 -18.70
N THR A 129 -10.17 -17.63 -18.19
CA THR A 129 -9.12 -16.63 -17.91
C THR A 129 -8.23 -17.03 -16.74
N LEU A 130 -8.78 -17.58 -15.65
CA LEU A 130 -7.97 -18.01 -14.49
C LEU A 130 -7.04 -19.16 -14.86
N ILE A 131 -7.51 -20.09 -15.70
CA ILE A 131 -6.69 -21.19 -16.22
C ILE A 131 -5.53 -20.63 -17.05
N GLN A 132 -5.80 -19.69 -17.96
CA GLN A 132 -4.76 -19.05 -18.78
C GLN A 132 -3.73 -18.28 -17.93
N LEU A 133 -4.19 -17.67 -16.82
CA LEU A 133 -3.34 -16.93 -15.91
C LEU A 133 -2.65 -17.80 -14.85
N ALA A 134 -2.91 -19.11 -14.79
CA ALA A 134 -2.40 -19.99 -13.74
C ALA A 134 -0.87 -20.02 -13.65
N ASP A 135 -0.17 -19.79 -14.76
CA ASP A 135 1.30 -19.73 -14.78
C ASP A 135 1.86 -18.35 -14.37
N TYR A 136 1.00 -17.33 -14.31
CA TYR A 136 1.33 -15.96 -13.89
C TYR A 136 0.83 -15.63 -12.48
N ALA A 137 -0.21 -16.32 -12.00
CA ALA A 137 -0.79 -16.18 -10.66
C ALA A 137 0.13 -16.69 -9.52
N THR A 138 1.41 -16.87 -9.82
CA THR A 138 2.42 -17.50 -8.97
C THR A 138 3.49 -16.54 -8.47
N VAL A 139 3.31 -15.24 -8.62
CA VAL A 139 4.29 -14.26 -8.15
C VAL A 139 3.93 -13.82 -6.74
N VAL A 140 4.50 -14.50 -5.74
CA VAL A 140 4.45 -14.12 -4.31
C VAL A 140 5.53 -13.07 -4.02
N ASP A 141 5.60 -12.06 -4.87
CA ASP A 141 6.53 -10.94 -4.70
C ASP A 141 5.72 -9.73 -4.24
N MET A 142 5.54 -9.62 -2.92
CA MET A 142 4.77 -8.54 -2.31
C MET A 142 5.39 -7.18 -2.58
N ASP A 143 6.72 -7.10 -2.70
CA ASP A 143 7.42 -5.86 -3.00
C ASP A 143 7.12 -5.42 -4.42
N ARG A 144 7.26 -6.30 -5.40
CA ARG A 144 6.90 -6.01 -6.78
C ARG A 144 5.42 -5.64 -6.95
N GLN A 145 4.51 -6.31 -6.23
CA GLN A 145 3.08 -6.00 -6.31
C GLN A 145 2.77 -4.61 -5.72
N PHE A 146 3.42 -4.25 -4.61
CA PHE A 146 3.32 -2.92 -4.01
C PHE A 146 3.88 -1.85 -4.94
N ASP A 147 5.08 -2.05 -5.48
CA ASP A 147 5.71 -1.08 -6.37
C ASP A 147 4.90 -0.88 -7.66
N PHE A 148 4.35 -1.96 -8.21
CA PHE A 148 3.52 -1.88 -9.40
C PHE A 148 2.24 -1.07 -9.19
N GLY A 149 1.54 -1.28 -8.07
CA GLY A 149 0.33 -0.50 -7.77
C GLY A 149 0.66 0.97 -7.51
N LEU A 150 1.73 1.24 -6.78
CA LEU A 150 2.19 2.59 -6.50
C LEU A 150 2.64 3.34 -7.77
N ASP A 151 3.31 2.65 -8.69
CA ASP A 151 3.66 3.18 -10.01
C ASP A 151 2.44 3.62 -10.80
N ILE A 152 1.38 2.81 -10.80
CA ILE A 152 0.12 3.14 -11.49
C ILE A 152 -0.50 4.38 -10.86
N LEU A 153 -0.57 4.46 -9.53
CA LEU A 153 -1.09 5.62 -8.82
C LEU A 153 -0.30 6.88 -9.20
N ILE A 154 1.03 6.84 -9.08
CA ILE A 154 1.89 7.98 -9.39
C ILE A 154 1.72 8.43 -10.85
N LYS A 155 1.70 7.50 -11.82
CA LYS A 155 1.48 7.81 -13.24
C LYS A 155 0.11 8.42 -13.51
N GLY A 156 -0.93 7.92 -12.84
CA GLY A 156 -2.28 8.47 -12.93
C GLY A 156 -2.35 9.90 -12.37
N LEU A 157 -1.72 10.13 -11.22
CA LEU A 157 -1.62 11.45 -10.59
C LEU A 157 -0.82 12.43 -11.45
N ASN A 158 0.26 11.98 -12.10
CA ASN A 158 1.03 12.82 -13.02
C ASN A 158 0.16 13.30 -14.19
N THR A 159 -0.67 12.43 -14.75
CA THR A 159 -1.62 12.81 -15.82
C THR A 159 -2.62 13.88 -15.36
N ILE A 160 -3.09 13.82 -14.11
CA ILE A 160 -3.98 14.83 -13.53
C ILE A 160 -3.23 16.17 -13.40
N LEU A 161 -2.02 16.14 -12.86
CA LEU A 161 -1.20 17.34 -12.70
C LEU A 161 -0.85 18.00 -14.05
N ASP A 162 -0.52 17.18 -15.05
CA ASP A 162 -0.24 17.65 -16.42
C ASP A 162 -1.46 18.33 -17.06
N SER A 163 -2.68 17.99 -16.62
CA SER A 163 -3.92 18.63 -17.11
C SER A 163 -4.18 20.01 -16.51
N HIS A 164 -3.41 20.43 -15.51
CA HIS A 164 -3.46 21.79 -14.95
C HIS A 164 -2.66 22.80 -15.78
N ALA A 165 -1.79 22.33 -16.68
CA ALA A 165 -0.95 23.14 -17.56
C ALA A 165 -1.70 23.59 -18.83
#